data_AF-A0A975IRD8-F1
#
_entry.id   AF-A0A975IRD8-F1
#
_cell.length_a   1.000
_cell.length_b   1.000
_cell.length_c   1.000
_cell.angle_alpha   90.00
_cell.angle_beta   90.00
_cell.angle_gamma   90.00
#
_symmetry.space_group_name_H-M   'P 1'
#
loop_
_entity.id
_entity.type
_entity.pdbx_description
1 polymer ?
#
loop_
_entity_poly.entity_id
_entity_poly.type
_entity_poly.pdbx_seq_one_letter_code
_entity_poly.pdbx_strand_id
1 'polypeptide(L)'
;MSLENNSTTIILCVLSVITLITGFWFYFNHPKKINIFYGYRTKSSMKSQKHWDFAHFYSGKLFILLGVILLISALLIYLLNLNVTNQCQK
;
A
#
# COMPACT_ATOMS: atom_id res chain seq x y z
N MET A 1 18.89 -18.66 -8.34
CA MET A 1 18.34 -17.63 -9.25
C MET A 1 16.82 -17.76 -9.50
N SER A 2 16.28 -18.87 -10.02
CA SER A 2 14.82 -19.00 -10.25
C SER A 2 13.98 -19.00 -8.96
N LEU A 3 14.44 -19.66 -7.90
CA LEU A 3 13.75 -19.71 -6.59
C LEU A 3 13.71 -18.34 -5.88
N GLU A 4 14.77 -17.55 -6.00
CA GLU A 4 14.87 -16.21 -5.39
C GLU A 4 13.96 -15.20 -6.12
N ASN A 5 13.86 -15.30 -7.45
CA ASN A 5 12.99 -14.45 -8.27
C ASN A 5 11.49 -14.75 -8.03
N ASN A 6 11.15 -16.01 -7.79
CA ASN A 6 9.77 -16.38 -7.46
C ASN A 6 9.37 -15.88 -6.07
N SER A 7 10.27 -16.03 -5.09
CA SER A 7 10.05 -15.60 -3.70
C SER A 7 9.89 -14.07 -3.60
N THR A 8 10.73 -13.31 -4.29
CA THR A 8 10.66 -11.83 -4.31
C THR A 8 9.37 -11.31 -4.94
N THR A 9 8.91 -11.92 -6.03
CA THR A 9 7.65 -11.53 -6.69
C THR A 9 6.45 -11.77 -5.77
N ILE A 10 6.42 -12.91 -5.05
CA ILE A 10 5.35 -13.23 -4.10
C ILE A 10 5.31 -12.21 -2.95
N ILE A 11 6.47 -11.86 -2.37
CA ILE A 11 6.58 -10.89 -1.28
C ILE A 11 6.02 -9.52 -1.70
N LEU A 12 6.36 -9.05 -2.90
CA LEU A 12 5.88 -7.77 -3.42
C LEU A 12 4.37 -7.75 -3.64
N CYS A 13 3.81 -8.83 -4.18
CA CYS A 13 2.35 -8.98 -4.33
C CYS A 13 1.64 -8.93 -2.98
N VAL A 14 2.11 -9.69 -1.98
CA VAL A 14 1.51 -9.70 -0.64
C VAL A 14 1.56 -8.31 0.00
N LEU A 15 2.71 -7.63 -0.09
CA LEU A 15 2.89 -6.28 0.46
C LEU A 15 1.94 -5.27 -0.23
N SER A 16 1.80 -5.34 -1.56
CA SER A 16 0.88 -4.44 -2.29
C SER A 16 -0.58 -4.63 -1.85
N VAL A 17 -1.02 -5.87 -1.64
CA VAL A 17 -2.39 -6.18 -1.21
C VAL A 17 -2.65 -5.67 0.21
N ILE A 18 -1.71 -5.90 1.14
CA ILE A 18 -1.83 -5.38 2.51
C ILE A 18 -1.87 -3.85 2.51
N THR A 19 -1.05 -3.20 1.68
CA THR A 19 -1.01 -1.73 1.57
C THR A 19 -2.31 -1.17 0.99
N LEU A 20 -2.91 -1.86 0.00
CA LEU A 20 -4.22 -1.49 -0.54
C LEU A 20 -5.33 -1.65 0.50
N ILE A 21 -5.40 -2.78 1.19
CA ILE A 21 -6.41 -3.05 2.23
C ILE A 21 -6.32 -2.02 3.35
N THR A 22 -5.11 -1.71 3.82
CA THR A 22 -4.90 -0.68 4.85
C THR A 22 -5.29 0.71 4.35
N GLY A 23 -4.97 1.07 3.11
CA GLY A 23 -5.40 2.33 2.50
C GLY A 23 -6.92 2.47 2.39
N PHE A 24 -7.60 1.41 1.95
CA PHE A 24 -9.07 1.35 1.91
C PHE A 24 -9.67 1.45 3.32
N TRP A 25 -9.09 0.77 4.30
CA TRP A 25 -9.52 0.87 5.68
C TRP A 25 -9.40 2.30 6.22
N PHE A 26 -8.29 2.98 5.98
CA PHE A 26 -8.11 4.37 6.40
C PHE A 26 -9.03 5.36 5.65
N TYR A 27 -9.37 5.06 4.41
CA TYR A 27 -10.29 5.86 3.61
C TYR A 27 -11.74 5.77 4.12
N PHE A 28 -12.21 4.56 4.45
CA PHE A 28 -13.60 4.32 4.87
C PHE A 28 -13.82 4.42 6.38
N ASN A 29 -12.91 3.89 7.20
CA ASN A 29 -13.04 3.79 8.66
C ASN A 29 -12.16 4.82 9.38
N HIS A 30 -12.23 6.09 8.98
CA HIS A 30 -11.55 7.14 9.74
C HIS A 30 -12.29 7.42 11.07
N PRO A 31 -11.56 7.59 12.19
CA PRO A 31 -12.17 7.83 13.49
C PRO A 31 -12.89 9.19 13.50
N LYS A 32 -14.23 9.15 13.57
CA LYS A 32 -15.14 10.32 13.54
C LYS A 32 -15.00 11.25 14.76
N LYS A 33 -14.20 10.86 15.74
CA LYS A 33 -13.85 11.67 16.91
C LYS A 33 -12.35 11.61 17.10
N ILE A 34 -11.74 12.76 17.36
CA ILE A 34 -10.35 12.84 17.81
C ILE A 34 -10.22 12.03 19.11
N ASN A 35 -9.55 10.89 19.03
CA ASN A 35 -9.27 10.04 20.20
C ASN A 35 -7.78 10.12 20.54
N ILE A 36 -7.48 10.05 21.83
CA ILE A 36 -6.11 10.02 22.35
C ILE A 36 -5.50 8.63 22.17
N PHE A 37 -6.26 7.55 22.11
CA PHE A 37 -5.65 6.21 22.04
C PHE A 37 -5.13 5.82 20.64
N TYR A 38 -5.65 6.42 19.55
CA TYR A 38 -5.28 6.03 18.18
C TYR A 38 -5.51 7.18 17.18
N GLY A 39 -4.72 7.22 16.08
CA GLY A 39 -4.81 8.21 15.01
C GLY A 39 -3.68 9.25 15.00
N TYR A 40 -3.72 10.21 14.07
CA TYR A 40 -2.67 11.22 13.85
C TYR A 40 -2.61 12.31 14.94
N ARG A 41 -1.70 12.17 15.93
CA ARG A 41 -1.64 13.04 17.14
C ARG A 41 -0.82 14.33 16.99
N THR A 42 -0.52 14.77 15.78
CA THR A 42 0.16 16.06 15.58
C THR A 42 -0.78 17.20 15.95
N LYS A 43 -0.26 18.23 16.66
CA LYS A 43 -1.04 19.41 17.10
C LYS A 43 -1.83 20.07 15.96
N SER A 44 -1.30 20.02 14.73
CA SER A 44 -1.96 20.51 13.52
C SER A 44 -3.16 19.66 13.09
N SER A 45 -3.06 18.33 13.15
CA SER A 45 -4.14 17.40 12.78
C SER A 45 -5.29 17.40 13.79
N MET A 46 -4.97 17.57 15.09
CA MET A 46 -5.96 17.61 16.18
C MET A 46 -6.61 18.99 16.38
N LYS A 47 -6.27 20.01 15.58
CA LYS A 47 -6.77 21.39 15.75
C LYS A 47 -8.30 21.51 15.55
N SER A 48 -8.88 20.63 14.74
CA SER A 48 -10.32 20.57 14.46
C SER A 48 -10.67 19.20 13.89
N GLN A 49 -11.90 18.73 14.12
CA GLN A 49 -12.40 17.48 13.54
C GLN A 49 -12.24 17.46 12.01
N LYS A 50 -12.41 18.60 11.32
CA LYS A 50 -12.20 18.71 9.86
C LYS A 50 -10.75 18.43 9.44
N HIS A 51 -9.77 18.88 10.22
CA HIS A 51 -8.35 18.64 9.93
C HIS A 51 -7.96 17.19 10.23
N TRP A 52 -8.56 16.61 11.25
CA TRP A 52 -8.39 15.21 11.61
C TRP A 52 -8.94 14.29 10.51
N ASP A 53 -10.15 14.56 10.03
CA ASP A 53 -10.80 13.81 8.95
C ASP A 53 -10.01 13.96 7.64
N PHE A 54 -9.53 15.17 7.33
CA PHE A 54 -8.69 15.42 6.15
C PHE A 54 -7.38 14.63 6.20
N ALA A 55 -6.70 14.59 7.34
CA ALA A 55 -5.45 13.86 7.49
C ALA A 55 -5.63 12.35 7.25
N HIS A 56 -6.68 11.75 7.81
CA HIS A 56 -6.94 10.32 7.64
C HIS A 56 -7.40 9.99 6.22
N PHE A 57 -8.26 10.81 5.62
CA PHE A 57 -8.67 10.68 4.22
C PHE A 57 -7.48 10.79 3.26
N TYR A 58 -6.61 11.79 3.47
CA TYR A 58 -5.41 11.98 2.65
C TYR A 58 -4.44 10.81 2.81
N SER A 59 -4.24 10.31 4.04
CA SER A 59 -3.41 9.13 4.28
C SER A 59 -3.96 7.89 3.58
N GLY A 60 -5.29 7.64 3.64
CA GLY A 60 -5.92 6.52 2.95
C GLY A 60 -5.75 6.60 1.43
N LYS A 61 -5.94 7.80 0.85
CA LYS A 61 -5.66 8.04 -0.57
C LYS A 61 -4.20 7.76 -0.94
N LEU A 62 -3.25 8.19 -0.11
CA LEU A 62 -1.83 7.96 -0.34
C LEU A 62 -1.48 6.47 -0.30
N PHE A 63 -2.00 5.73 0.67
CA PHE A 63 -1.81 4.28 0.78
C PHE A 63 -2.43 3.53 -0.42
N ILE A 64 -3.61 3.93 -0.88
CA ILE A 64 -4.21 3.35 -2.10
C ILE A 64 -3.30 3.61 -3.31
N LEU A 65 -2.83 4.85 -3.50
CA LEU A 65 -1.93 5.20 -4.60
C LEU A 65 -0.62 4.39 -4.55
N LEU A 66 0.00 4.30 -3.37
CA LEU A 66 1.21 3.51 -3.17
C LEU A 66 0.98 2.02 -3.42
N GLY A 67 -0.14 1.48 -2.96
CA GLY A 67 -0.53 0.09 -3.19
C GLY A 67 -0.71 -0.23 -4.68
N VAL A 68 -1.32 0.68 -5.44
CA VAL A 68 -1.46 0.55 -6.91
C VAL A 68 -0.09 0.60 -7.61
N ILE A 69 0.78 1.52 -7.22
CA ILE A 69 2.14 1.62 -7.79
C ILE A 69 2.93 0.34 -7.52
N LEU A 70 2.85 -0.19 -6.30
CA LEU A 70 3.49 -1.45 -5.92
C LEU A 70 2.93 -2.65 -6.68
N LEU A 71 1.62 -2.68 -6.95
CA LEU A 71 1.00 -3.75 -7.72
C LEU A 71 1.50 -3.73 -9.19
N ILE A 72 1.60 -2.55 -9.78
CA ILE A 72 2.10 -2.39 -11.15
C ILE A 72 3.57 -2.80 -11.24
N SER A 73 4.40 -2.42 -10.27
CA SER A 73 5.82 -2.82 -10.26
C SER A 73 5.98 -4.33 -10.06
N ALA A 74 5.16 -4.96 -9.21
CA ALA A 74 5.14 -6.40 -9.04
C ALA A 74 4.77 -7.14 -10.34
N LEU A 75 3.76 -6.64 -11.07
CA LEU A 75 3.36 -7.20 -12.37
C LEU A 75 4.49 -7.07 -13.41
N LEU A 76 5.15 -5.91 -13.46
CA LEU A 76 6.27 -5.70 -14.38
C LEU A 76 7.43 -6.67 -14.11
N ILE A 77 7.80 -6.85 -12.84
CA ILE A 77 8.84 -7.79 -12.42
C ILE A 77 8.45 -9.22 -12.78
N TYR A 78 7.19 -9.61 -12.57
CA TYR A 78 6.69 -10.93 -12.95
C TYR A 78 6.81 -11.17 -14.47
N LEU A 79 6.39 -10.20 -15.29
CA LEU A 79 6.49 -10.29 -16.76
C LEU A 79 7.94 -10.39 -17.24
N LEU A 80 8.86 -9.61 -16.65
CA LEU A 80 10.28 -9.69 -16.96
C LEU A 80 10.86 -11.07 -16.62
N ASN A 81 10.52 -11.62 -15.45
CA ASN A 81 10.97 -12.95 -15.02
C ASN A 81 10.43 -14.07 -15.93
N LEU A 82 9.20 -13.95 -16.43
CA LEU A 82 8.66 -14.89 -17.40
C LEU A 82 9.47 -14.88 -18.70
N ASN A 83 9.80 -13.70 -19.23
CA ASN A 83 10.56 -13.59 -20.47
C ASN A 83 11.97 -14.20 -20.33
N VAL A 84 12.66 -13.92 -19.22
CA VAL A 84 13.99 -14.50 -18.92
C VAL A 84 13.94 -16.03 -18.84
N THR A 85 12.93 -16.59 -18.17
CA THR A 85 12.79 -18.05 -18.03
C THR A 85 12.62 -18.74 -19.38
N ASN A 86 11.84 -18.15 -20.29
CA ASN A 86 11.64 -18.69 -21.65
C ASN A 86 12.92 -18.69 -22.50
N GLN A 87 13.84 -17.74 -22.28
CA GLN A 87 15.13 -17.71 -22.99
C GLN A 87 16.07 -18.82 -22.49
N CYS A 88 16.06 -19.15 -21.20
CA CYS A 88 16.91 -20.21 -20.65
C CYS A 88 16.48 -21.63 -21.01
N GLN A 89 15.24 -21.83 -21.45
CA GLN A 89 14.74 -23.14 -21.89
C GLN A 89 14.95 -23.41 -23.38
N LYS A 90 15.46 -22.42 -24.13
CA LYS A 90 15.79 -22.51 -25.56
C LYS A 90 17.27 -22.76 -25.75
#